data_AF-B0E6T4-F1
#
_entry.id   AF-B0E6T4-F1
#
_cell.length_a   1.000
_cell.length_b   1.000
_cell.length_c   1.000
_cell.angle_alpha   90.00
_cell.angle_beta   90.00
_cell.angle_gamma   90.00
#
_symmetry.space_group_name_H-M   'P 1'
#
loop_
_entity.id
_entity.type
_entity.pdbx_description
1 polymer ?
#
loop_
_entity_poly.entity_id
_entity_poly.type
_entity_poly.pdbx_seq_one_letter_code
_entity_poly.pdbx_strand_id
1 'polypeptide(L)'
;MKLFRRKENNILQKLLLPEIIEINKIRQAVFQYGISGDNEEDSRSIVWKLLLNVYSCQKHTWEETDNLLHKDYLTFLKDFFPNQKINVTDETTDADQLLLYEIDKDVKRLFPKSPFFLEEKNRECIRHILYVQTKFNKTYPYVQGMNDIAGVLFYVFAQSTSRARAESTTYYCFAYLMTKISDWYSPKLDWTSRGIHAQLARIDAVLAMKEPELYEHLVLLNITNTLYSFRWVTLLFAQEFPIESVLLVWDCILVDPTGDFICCLCVSMLVEIKRQLLNGDFSYCLKTLQKYPPSANVHNIIKRARSFYTERASFPPLVEPTTV
;
A
#
# COMPACT_ATOMS: atom_id res chain seq x y z
N MET A 1 13.22 28.18 -1.31
CA MET A 1 12.58 26.84 -1.32
C MET A 1 13.15 25.87 -2.37
N LYS A 2 13.38 26.26 -3.64
CA LYS A 2 13.95 25.33 -4.66
C LYS A 2 15.39 24.85 -4.37
N LEU A 3 16.23 25.69 -3.73
CA LEU A 3 17.62 25.35 -3.40
C LEU A 3 17.76 24.40 -2.18
N PHE A 4 16.84 24.44 -1.22
CA PHE A 4 16.85 23.52 -0.06
C PHE A 4 16.41 22.10 -0.47
N ARG A 5 15.35 21.98 -1.29
CA ARG A 5 14.94 20.68 -1.88
C ARG A 5 16.07 20.01 -2.69
N ARG A 6 16.96 20.80 -3.31
CA ARG A 6 18.10 20.28 -4.10
C ARG A 6 19.21 19.64 -3.27
N LYS A 7 19.38 20.04 -1.99
CA LYS A 7 20.38 19.43 -1.08
C LYS A 7 19.87 18.14 -0.42
N GLU A 8 18.58 18.07 -0.12
CA GLU A 8 17.93 16.91 0.50
C GLU A 8 17.74 15.76 -0.51
N ASN A 9 17.42 16.05 -1.77
CA ASN A 9 17.26 15.07 -2.85
C ASN A 9 18.55 14.30 -3.22
N ASN A 10 19.72 14.77 -2.76
CA ASN A 10 21.00 14.13 -3.05
C ASN A 10 21.40 13.10 -1.95
N ILE A 11 20.68 13.04 -0.83
CA ILE A 11 21.03 12.11 0.26
C ILE A 11 20.76 10.67 -0.18
N LEU A 12 19.57 10.38 -0.69
CA LEU A 12 19.20 9.03 -1.10
C LEU A 12 20.09 8.51 -2.23
N GLN A 13 20.34 9.35 -3.25
CA GLN A 13 21.25 9.00 -4.34
C GLN A 13 22.64 8.64 -3.80
N LYS A 14 23.19 9.44 -2.87
CA LYS A 14 24.48 9.15 -2.23
C LYS A 14 24.46 7.83 -1.44
N LEU A 15 23.38 7.53 -0.74
CA LEU A 15 23.22 6.27 -0.02
C LEU A 15 23.09 5.06 -0.95
N LEU A 16 22.63 5.28 -2.17
CA LEU A 16 22.57 4.29 -3.23
C LEU A 16 23.84 4.25 -4.09
N LEU A 17 24.92 4.99 -3.80
CA LEU A 17 26.19 4.89 -4.55
C LEU A 17 27.06 3.67 -4.15
N PRO A 18 27.27 3.35 -2.86
CA PRO A 18 28.17 2.27 -2.45
C PRO A 18 27.75 0.89 -2.98
N GLU A 19 28.70 -0.04 -3.07
CA GLU A 19 28.43 -1.43 -3.48
C GLU A 19 27.61 -2.21 -2.43
N ILE A 20 27.83 -1.89 -1.15
CA ILE A 20 27.08 -2.44 -0.02
C ILE A 20 26.17 -1.34 0.51
N ILE A 21 24.87 -1.56 0.45
CA ILE A 21 23.84 -0.62 0.88
C ILE A 21 23.61 -0.74 2.39
N GLU A 22 23.66 0.40 3.08
CA GLU A 22 23.26 0.49 4.48
C GLU A 22 21.75 0.68 4.60
N ILE A 23 20.99 -0.44 4.65
CA ILE A 23 19.52 -0.41 4.61
C ILE A 23 18.88 0.44 5.72
N ASN A 24 19.50 0.52 6.90
CA ASN A 24 18.97 1.34 8.00
C ASN A 24 19.08 2.84 7.68
N LYS A 25 20.14 3.27 7.00
CA LYS A 25 20.27 4.66 6.53
C LYS A 25 19.26 4.96 5.42
N ILE A 26 19.01 4.01 4.52
CA ILE A 26 17.94 4.13 3.50
C ILE A 26 16.58 4.29 4.18
N ARG A 27 16.22 3.40 5.12
CA ARG A 27 14.96 3.49 5.88
C ARG A 27 14.79 4.86 6.55
N GLN A 28 15.83 5.34 7.24
CA GLN A 28 15.80 6.65 7.89
C GLN A 28 15.63 7.80 6.88
N ALA A 29 16.39 7.79 5.79
CA ALA A 29 16.33 8.83 4.77
C ALA A 29 14.96 8.87 4.07
N VAL A 30 14.45 7.71 3.65
CA VAL A 30 13.13 7.58 3.02
C VAL A 30 12.04 8.03 3.98
N PHE A 31 12.09 7.59 5.24
CA PHE A 31 11.11 8.00 6.24
C PHE A 31 11.17 9.51 6.54
N GLN A 32 12.34 10.15 6.50
CA GLN A 32 12.47 11.56 6.81
C GLN A 32 12.16 12.48 5.61
N TYR A 33 12.59 12.10 4.40
CA TYR A 33 12.59 12.97 3.23
C TYR A 33 11.66 12.48 2.12
N GLY A 34 11.21 11.23 2.15
CA GLY A 34 10.56 10.57 1.01
C GLY A 34 11.56 10.27 -0.11
N ILE A 35 11.04 9.83 -1.26
CA ILE A 35 11.83 9.63 -2.47
C ILE A 35 11.43 10.74 -3.44
N SER A 36 12.32 11.67 -3.72
CA SER A 36 12.09 12.72 -4.71
C SER A 36 13.41 13.24 -5.28
N GLY A 37 13.41 13.72 -6.53
CA GLY A 37 14.60 14.29 -7.17
C GLY A 37 14.81 13.85 -8.60
N ASP A 38 16.06 14.01 -9.07
CA ASP A 38 16.45 13.52 -10.40
C ASP A 38 16.44 11.98 -10.38
N ASN A 39 15.95 11.35 -11.45
CA ASN A 39 15.75 9.89 -11.55
C ASN A 39 14.93 9.31 -10.39
N GLU A 40 13.87 10.02 -10.00
CA GLU A 40 12.97 9.60 -8.92
C GLU A 40 12.37 8.22 -9.17
N GLU A 41 11.96 7.93 -10.41
CA GLU A 41 11.36 6.65 -10.80
C GLU A 41 12.32 5.47 -10.56
N ASP A 42 13.57 5.59 -11.03
CA ASP A 42 14.60 4.56 -10.83
C ASP A 42 14.97 4.40 -9.36
N SER A 43 15.13 5.52 -8.65
CA SER A 43 15.47 5.52 -7.22
C SER A 43 14.36 4.84 -6.41
N ARG A 44 13.09 5.14 -6.72
CA ARG A 44 11.93 4.52 -6.06
C ARG A 44 11.87 3.03 -6.33
N SER A 45 12.06 2.61 -7.58
CA SER A 45 12.11 1.21 -7.98
C SER A 45 13.16 0.43 -7.17
N ILE A 46 14.39 0.94 -7.10
CA ILE A 46 15.49 0.30 -6.34
C ILE A 46 15.16 0.24 -4.85
N VAL A 47 14.73 1.35 -4.26
CA VAL A 47 14.46 1.44 -2.82
C VAL A 47 13.29 0.55 -2.42
N TRP A 48 12.21 0.49 -3.20
CA TRP A 48 11.09 -0.38 -2.91
C TRP A 48 11.49 -1.86 -2.97
N LYS A 49 12.31 -2.26 -3.96
CA LYS A 49 12.89 -3.62 -4.01
C LYS A 49 13.73 -3.96 -2.77
N LEU A 50 14.48 -3.00 -2.23
CA LEU A 50 15.24 -3.17 -0.99
C LEU A 50 14.34 -3.26 0.25
N LEU A 51 13.35 -2.38 0.38
CA LEU A 51 12.43 -2.36 1.53
C LEU A 51 11.54 -3.60 1.57
N LEU A 52 11.14 -4.11 0.40
CA LEU A 52 10.38 -5.34 0.22
C LEU A 52 11.26 -6.59 0.16
N ASN A 53 12.54 -6.48 0.52
CA ASN A 53 13.46 -7.60 0.69
C ASN A 53 13.60 -8.51 -0.56
N VAL A 54 13.37 -7.95 -1.75
CA VAL A 54 13.65 -8.61 -3.03
C VAL A 54 15.11 -8.40 -3.41
N TYR A 55 15.62 -7.20 -3.20
CA TYR A 55 17.05 -6.92 -3.33
C TYR A 55 17.79 -7.14 -2.01
N SER A 56 18.93 -7.79 -2.10
CA SER A 56 19.90 -7.84 -1.01
C SER A 56 20.58 -6.48 -0.83
N CYS A 57 21.29 -6.28 0.28
CA CYS A 57 22.12 -5.08 0.46
C CYS A 57 23.39 -5.09 -0.41
N GLN A 58 23.66 -6.16 -1.18
CA GLN A 58 24.84 -6.32 -2.01
C GLN A 58 24.47 -6.12 -3.48
N LYS A 59 24.95 -5.04 -4.10
CA LYS A 59 24.49 -4.65 -5.45
C LYS A 59 24.84 -5.62 -6.55
N HIS A 60 26.02 -6.24 -6.50
CA HIS A 60 26.44 -7.21 -7.51
C HIS A 60 25.47 -8.38 -7.67
N THR A 61 24.62 -8.67 -6.68
CA THR A 61 23.62 -9.75 -6.78
C THR A 61 22.35 -9.32 -7.50
N TRP A 62 22.12 -8.02 -7.73
CA TRP A 62 20.82 -7.49 -8.18
C TRP A 62 20.47 -7.93 -9.60
N GLU A 63 21.42 -7.88 -10.54
CA GLU A 63 21.18 -8.30 -11.92
C GLU A 63 20.89 -9.81 -12.01
N GLU A 64 21.66 -10.63 -11.29
CA GLU A 64 21.40 -12.07 -11.18
C GLU A 64 20.02 -12.35 -10.58
N THR A 65 19.67 -11.62 -9.52
CA THR A 65 18.35 -11.70 -8.87
C THR A 65 17.24 -11.38 -9.87
N ASP A 66 17.33 -10.27 -10.60
CA ASP A 66 16.33 -9.89 -11.60
C ASP A 66 16.19 -10.95 -12.70
N ASN A 67 17.29 -11.56 -13.13
CA ASN A 67 17.28 -12.61 -14.14
C ASN A 67 16.62 -13.90 -13.64
N LEU A 68 16.95 -14.31 -12.42
CA LEU A 68 16.38 -15.50 -11.78
C LEU A 68 14.87 -15.33 -11.55
N LEU A 69 14.47 -14.24 -10.89
CA LEU A 69 13.06 -13.96 -10.61
C LEU A 69 12.23 -13.86 -11.89
N HIS A 70 12.78 -13.23 -12.93
CA HIS A 70 12.08 -13.15 -14.21
C HIS A 70 11.88 -14.52 -14.84
N LYS A 71 12.92 -15.36 -14.87
CA LYS A 71 12.84 -16.73 -15.42
C LYS A 71 11.85 -17.60 -14.65
N ASP A 72 11.88 -17.56 -13.32
CA ASP A 72 11.00 -18.34 -12.47
C ASP A 72 9.54 -17.90 -12.64
N TYR A 73 9.29 -16.60 -12.68
CA TYR A 73 7.95 -16.05 -12.91
C TYR A 73 7.37 -16.45 -14.27
N LEU A 74 8.18 -16.46 -15.34
CA LEU A 74 7.73 -16.94 -16.66
C LEU A 74 7.31 -18.41 -16.62
N THR A 75 7.96 -19.23 -15.78
CA THR A 75 7.59 -20.62 -15.57
C THR A 75 6.23 -20.70 -14.86
N PHE A 76 6.01 -19.91 -13.82
CA PHE A 76 4.70 -19.84 -13.15
C PHE A 76 3.58 -19.36 -14.07
N LEU A 77 3.83 -18.36 -14.92
CA LEU A 77 2.84 -17.91 -15.89
C LEU A 77 2.44 -19.04 -16.85
N LYS A 78 3.43 -19.79 -17.35
CA LYS A 78 3.18 -20.92 -18.24
C LYS A 78 2.40 -22.03 -17.56
N ASP A 79 2.71 -22.31 -16.30
CA ASP A 79 2.14 -23.44 -15.56
C ASP A 79 0.72 -23.15 -15.02
N PHE A 80 0.46 -21.89 -14.63
CA PHE A 80 -0.80 -21.52 -13.98
C PHE A 80 -1.74 -20.72 -14.87
N PHE A 81 -1.25 -19.74 -15.64
CA PHE A 81 -2.13 -18.78 -16.29
C PHE A 81 -2.82 -19.39 -17.52
N PRO A 82 -4.17 -19.43 -17.57
CA PRO A 82 -4.88 -20.08 -18.66
C PRO A 82 -4.85 -19.22 -19.92
N ASN A 83 -4.51 -19.82 -21.06
CA ASN A 83 -4.50 -19.15 -22.37
C ASN A 83 -5.91 -18.96 -22.97
N GLN A 84 -6.94 -18.83 -22.14
CA GLN A 84 -8.34 -18.73 -22.57
C GLN A 84 -8.86 -17.32 -22.37
N LYS A 85 -9.70 -16.85 -23.30
CA LYS A 85 -10.43 -15.59 -23.11
C LYS A 85 -11.44 -15.78 -21.97
N ILE A 86 -11.63 -14.72 -21.19
CA ILE A 86 -12.65 -14.67 -20.15
C ILE A 86 -14.02 -14.77 -20.83
N ASN A 87 -14.79 -15.79 -20.48
CA ASN A 87 -16.14 -16.03 -20.99
C ASN A 87 -17.02 -16.53 -19.84
N VAL A 88 -17.61 -15.58 -19.10
CA VAL A 88 -18.46 -15.85 -17.94
C VAL A 88 -19.91 -15.53 -18.28
N THR A 89 -20.78 -16.50 -18.04
CA THR A 89 -22.25 -16.44 -18.08
C THR A 89 -22.81 -16.86 -16.71
N ASP A 90 -24.11 -16.66 -16.49
CA ASP A 90 -24.79 -17.05 -15.24
C ASP A 90 -24.69 -18.56 -14.93
N GLU A 91 -24.37 -19.39 -15.92
CA GLU A 91 -24.21 -20.85 -15.79
C GLU A 91 -22.75 -21.29 -15.59
N THR A 92 -21.79 -20.36 -15.57
CA THR A 92 -20.37 -20.70 -15.49
C THR A 92 -20.01 -21.25 -14.11
N THR A 93 -19.47 -22.47 -14.08
CA THR A 93 -19.02 -23.16 -12.85
C THR A 93 -17.50 -23.33 -12.78
N ASP A 94 -16.79 -22.97 -13.85
CA ASP A 94 -15.34 -23.05 -13.92
C ASP A 94 -14.69 -22.03 -12.99
N ALA A 95 -13.98 -22.51 -11.97
CA ALA A 95 -13.41 -21.67 -10.93
C ALA A 95 -12.30 -20.73 -11.46
N ASP A 96 -11.62 -21.09 -12.55
CA ASP A 96 -10.59 -20.26 -13.16
C ASP A 96 -11.18 -19.07 -13.92
N GLN A 97 -12.24 -19.32 -14.69
CA GLN A 97 -13.00 -18.28 -15.38
C GLN A 97 -13.64 -17.30 -14.39
N LEU A 98 -14.23 -17.81 -13.30
CA LEU A 98 -14.82 -16.97 -12.26
C LEU A 98 -13.76 -16.09 -11.57
N LEU A 99 -12.63 -16.68 -11.17
CA LEU A 99 -11.52 -15.94 -10.55
C LEU A 99 -10.96 -14.86 -11.48
N LEU A 100 -10.70 -15.20 -12.75
CA LEU A 100 -10.20 -14.25 -13.73
C LEU A 100 -11.19 -13.11 -13.99
N TYR A 101 -12.49 -13.40 -14.03
CA TYR A 101 -13.52 -12.41 -14.19
C TYR A 101 -13.59 -11.44 -13.01
N GLU A 102 -13.47 -11.95 -11.77
CA GLU A 102 -13.39 -11.10 -10.58
C GLU A 102 -12.17 -10.17 -10.62
N ILE A 103 -10.99 -10.74 -10.89
CA ILE A 103 -9.75 -9.96 -11.02
C ILE A 103 -9.87 -8.91 -12.13
N ASP A 104 -10.37 -9.28 -13.31
CA ASP A 104 -10.51 -8.37 -14.46
C ASP A 104 -11.43 -7.18 -14.15
N LYS A 105 -12.57 -7.44 -13.51
CA LYS A 105 -13.52 -6.41 -13.09
C LYS A 105 -12.88 -5.39 -12.13
N ASP A 106 -12.00 -5.85 -11.24
CA ASP A 106 -11.32 -4.99 -10.27
C ASP A 106 -10.14 -4.23 -10.91
N VAL A 107 -9.34 -4.90 -11.74
CA VAL A 107 -8.24 -4.29 -12.48
C VAL A 107 -8.73 -3.17 -13.41
N LYS A 108 -9.89 -3.33 -14.06
CA LYS A 108 -10.50 -2.28 -14.90
C LYS A 108 -10.89 -1.01 -14.15
N ARG A 109 -11.05 -1.09 -12.83
CA ARG A 109 -11.43 0.03 -11.95
C ARG A 109 -10.23 0.74 -11.30
N LEU A 110 -9.01 0.23 -11.49
CA LEU A 110 -7.79 0.84 -10.97
C LEU A 110 -7.55 2.23 -11.56
N PHE A 111 -7.34 3.21 -10.68
CA PHE A 111 -6.94 4.59 -11.01
C PHE A 111 -7.51 5.11 -12.34
N PRO A 112 -8.84 5.24 -12.48
CA PRO A 112 -9.52 5.39 -13.77
C PRO A 112 -9.16 6.68 -14.52
N LYS A 113 -8.51 7.64 -13.85
CA LYS A 113 -8.03 8.90 -14.44
C LYS A 113 -6.60 8.82 -14.97
N SER A 114 -5.87 7.75 -14.69
CA SER A 114 -4.47 7.59 -15.10
C SER A 114 -4.36 6.84 -16.43
N PRO A 115 -3.76 7.43 -17.48
CA PRO A 115 -3.58 6.78 -18.77
C PRO A 115 -2.84 5.44 -18.69
N PHE A 116 -1.90 5.31 -17.75
CA PHE A 116 -1.14 4.09 -17.53
C PHE A 116 -2.05 2.88 -17.23
N PHE A 117 -3.05 3.08 -16.37
CA PHE A 117 -3.99 2.04 -15.97
C PHE A 117 -5.14 1.85 -16.96
N LEU A 118 -5.23 2.67 -18.01
CA LEU A 118 -6.15 2.47 -19.14
C LEU A 118 -5.54 1.57 -20.22
N GLU A 119 -4.21 1.44 -20.28
CA GLU A 119 -3.53 0.58 -21.26
C GLU A 119 -3.76 -0.90 -20.95
N GLU A 120 -4.36 -1.63 -21.89
CA GLU A 120 -4.72 -3.05 -21.69
C GLU A 120 -3.51 -3.93 -21.41
N LYS A 121 -2.36 -3.65 -22.01
CA LYS A 121 -1.12 -4.39 -21.75
C LYS A 121 -0.67 -4.29 -20.29
N ASN A 122 -0.90 -3.15 -19.64
CA ASN A 122 -0.57 -2.96 -18.23
C ASN A 122 -1.59 -3.69 -17.34
N ARG A 123 -2.88 -3.67 -17.70
CA ARG A 123 -3.92 -4.43 -17.02
C ARG A 123 -3.70 -5.93 -17.10
N GLU A 124 -3.29 -6.42 -18.26
CA GLU A 124 -2.95 -7.83 -18.49
C GLU A 124 -1.85 -8.31 -17.52
N CYS A 125 -0.75 -7.55 -17.40
CA CYS A 125 0.29 -7.85 -16.40
C CYS A 125 -0.25 -7.88 -14.97
N ILE A 126 -1.12 -6.95 -14.58
CA ILE A 126 -1.71 -6.96 -13.23
C ILE A 126 -2.63 -8.18 -13.04
N ARG A 127 -3.42 -8.57 -14.06
CA ARG A 127 -4.24 -9.79 -14.04
C ARG A 127 -3.37 -11.04 -13.85
N HIS A 128 -2.27 -11.13 -14.59
CA HIS A 128 -1.29 -12.20 -14.48
C HIS A 128 -0.71 -12.32 -13.06
N ILE A 129 -0.22 -11.22 -12.50
CA ILE A 129 0.36 -11.17 -11.14
C ILE A 129 -0.64 -11.69 -10.11
N LEU A 130 -1.87 -11.17 -10.11
CA LEU A 130 -2.89 -11.51 -9.11
C LEU A 130 -3.36 -12.96 -9.26
N TYR A 131 -3.54 -13.42 -10.49
CA TYR A 131 -3.97 -14.78 -10.77
C TYR A 131 -2.89 -15.80 -10.35
N VAL A 132 -1.64 -15.60 -10.79
CA VAL A 132 -0.52 -16.47 -10.42
C VAL A 132 -0.32 -16.49 -8.91
N GLN A 133 -0.39 -15.34 -8.23
CA GLN A 133 -0.30 -15.29 -6.77
C GLN A 133 -1.39 -16.13 -6.10
N THR A 134 -2.63 -16.02 -6.58
CA THR A 134 -3.77 -16.75 -6.01
C THR A 134 -3.65 -18.27 -6.24
N LYS A 135 -3.11 -18.69 -7.39
CA LYS A 135 -2.90 -20.12 -7.69
C LYS A 135 -1.71 -20.72 -6.95
N PHE A 136 -0.64 -19.96 -6.81
CA PHE A 136 0.56 -20.40 -6.12
C PHE A 136 0.34 -20.42 -4.60
N ASN A 137 -0.23 -19.36 -4.04
CA ASN A 137 -0.44 -19.22 -2.60
C ASN A 137 -1.85 -19.66 -2.18
N LYS A 138 -1.95 -20.86 -1.60
CA LYS A 138 -3.22 -21.42 -1.09
C LYS A 138 -3.58 -20.97 0.34
N THR A 139 -2.78 -20.10 0.97
CA THR A 139 -3.03 -19.64 2.34
C THR A 139 -4.23 -18.70 2.42
N TYR A 140 -4.44 -17.87 1.40
CA TYR A 140 -5.58 -16.96 1.30
C TYR A 140 -6.00 -16.80 -0.17
N PRO A 141 -7.31 -16.70 -0.47
CA PRO A 141 -7.80 -16.48 -1.82
C PRO A 141 -7.52 -15.04 -2.29
N TYR A 142 -7.81 -14.76 -3.56
CA TYR A 142 -7.92 -13.38 -4.03
C TYR A 142 -9.01 -12.66 -3.23
N VAL A 143 -8.70 -11.44 -2.77
CA VAL A 143 -9.64 -10.55 -2.10
C VAL A 143 -9.61 -9.21 -2.80
N GLN A 144 -10.79 -8.65 -3.08
CA GLN A 144 -10.92 -7.31 -3.65
C GLN A 144 -10.13 -6.30 -2.82
N GLY A 145 -9.27 -5.52 -3.48
CA GLY A 145 -8.31 -4.61 -2.86
C GLY A 145 -6.86 -5.03 -3.06
N MET A 146 -6.60 -6.33 -3.25
CA MET A 146 -5.26 -6.82 -3.66
C MET A 146 -4.85 -6.24 -5.02
N ASN A 147 -5.80 -5.98 -5.91
CA ASN A 147 -5.59 -5.32 -7.19
C ASN A 147 -5.02 -3.90 -7.03
N ASP A 148 -5.48 -3.13 -6.04
CA ASP A 148 -4.99 -1.78 -5.79
C ASP A 148 -3.52 -1.83 -5.37
N ILE A 149 -3.16 -2.79 -4.51
CA ILE A 149 -1.78 -2.96 -4.04
C ILE A 149 -0.85 -3.39 -5.19
N ALA A 150 -1.26 -4.41 -5.96
CA ALA A 150 -0.49 -4.86 -7.11
C ALA A 150 -0.35 -3.75 -8.17
N GLY A 151 -1.41 -2.97 -8.39
CA GLY A 151 -1.41 -1.85 -9.33
C GLY A 151 -0.40 -0.76 -8.98
N VAL A 152 -0.31 -0.37 -7.70
CA VAL A 152 0.66 0.65 -7.25
C VAL A 152 2.10 0.15 -7.42
N LEU A 153 2.39 -1.09 -7.01
CA LEU A 153 3.71 -1.69 -7.20
C LEU A 153 4.10 -1.77 -8.69
N PHE A 154 3.18 -2.25 -9.53
CA PHE A 154 3.41 -2.36 -10.97
C PHE A 154 3.67 -1.00 -11.61
N TYR A 155 2.91 0.03 -11.23
CA TYR A 155 3.11 1.40 -11.71
C TYR A 155 4.52 1.93 -11.42
N VAL A 156 5.08 1.63 -10.24
CA VAL A 156 6.45 2.04 -9.90
C VAL A 156 7.47 1.29 -10.74
N PHE A 157 7.38 -0.04 -10.82
CA PHE A 157 8.42 -0.83 -11.49
C PHE A 157 8.39 -0.66 -13.01
N ALA A 158 7.22 -0.51 -13.61
CA ALA A 158 7.05 -0.33 -15.06
C ALA A 158 7.64 0.99 -15.60
N GLN A 159 7.94 1.96 -14.74
CA GLN A 159 8.61 3.20 -15.14
C GLN A 159 10.13 3.04 -15.27
N SER A 160 10.73 2.08 -14.56
CA SER A 160 12.19 1.90 -14.49
C SER A 160 12.74 0.76 -15.36
N THR A 161 11.87 -0.09 -15.93
CA THR A 161 12.30 -1.28 -16.68
C THR A 161 11.25 -1.70 -17.70
N SER A 162 11.55 -2.75 -18.48
CA SER A 162 10.58 -3.29 -19.44
C SER A 162 9.36 -3.87 -18.73
N ARG A 163 8.20 -3.84 -19.40
CA ARG A 163 6.94 -4.36 -18.85
C ARG A 163 7.07 -5.78 -18.28
N ALA A 164 7.72 -6.67 -19.02
CA ALA A 164 7.90 -8.07 -18.61
C ALA A 164 8.77 -8.21 -17.35
N ARG A 165 9.79 -7.36 -17.19
CA ARG A 165 10.63 -7.32 -15.97
C ARG A 165 9.89 -6.68 -14.80
N ALA A 166 9.11 -5.63 -15.06
CA ALA A 166 8.28 -4.98 -14.07
C ALA A 166 7.21 -5.95 -13.53
N GLU A 167 6.61 -6.75 -14.39
CA GLU A 167 5.61 -7.76 -14.01
C GLU A 167 6.18 -8.80 -13.04
N SER A 168 7.31 -9.43 -13.39
CA SER A 168 7.98 -10.39 -12.50
C SER A 168 8.45 -9.74 -11.20
N THR A 169 9.01 -8.54 -11.26
CA THR A 169 9.44 -7.79 -10.05
C THR A 169 8.25 -7.52 -9.13
N THR A 170 7.13 -7.09 -9.72
CA THR A 170 5.89 -6.79 -8.99
C THR A 170 5.38 -8.03 -8.29
N TYR A 171 5.37 -9.20 -8.95
CA TYR A 171 4.92 -10.44 -8.35
C TYR A 171 5.65 -10.76 -7.04
N TYR A 172 6.99 -10.74 -7.03
CA TYR A 172 7.76 -11.04 -5.82
C TYR A 172 7.64 -9.96 -4.74
N CYS A 173 7.67 -8.68 -5.13
CA CYS A 173 7.46 -7.56 -4.20
C CYS A 173 6.07 -7.63 -3.55
N PHE A 174 5.05 -7.93 -4.34
CA PHE A 174 3.67 -8.11 -3.90
C PHE A 174 3.55 -9.31 -2.97
N ALA A 175 4.10 -10.48 -3.35
CA ALA A 175 4.09 -11.67 -2.52
C ALA A 175 4.73 -11.41 -1.16
N TYR A 176 5.90 -10.75 -1.11
CA TYR A 176 6.55 -10.37 0.14
C TYR A 176 5.69 -9.42 0.97
N LEU A 177 5.15 -8.36 0.38
CA LEU A 177 4.29 -7.42 1.09
C LEU A 177 3.07 -8.13 1.69
N MET A 178 2.44 -9.01 0.92
CA MET A 178 1.30 -9.79 1.39
C MET A 178 1.65 -10.68 2.58
N THR A 179 2.89 -11.20 2.71
CA THR A 179 3.28 -11.93 3.93
C THR A 179 3.25 -11.08 5.21
N LYS A 180 3.27 -9.74 5.07
CA LYS A 180 3.19 -8.80 6.19
C LYS A 180 1.75 -8.44 6.53
N ILE A 181 0.91 -8.26 5.51
CA ILE A 181 -0.45 -7.72 5.66
C ILE A 181 -1.56 -8.77 5.48
N SER A 182 -1.23 -10.03 5.17
CA SER A 182 -2.22 -11.10 4.88
C SER A 182 -3.22 -11.34 6.00
N ASP A 183 -2.82 -11.08 7.26
CA ASP A 183 -3.68 -11.26 8.42
C ASP A 183 -4.92 -10.33 8.37
N TRP A 184 -4.87 -9.21 7.63
CA TRP A 184 -6.01 -8.31 7.41
C TRP A 184 -7.01 -8.79 6.35
N TYR A 185 -6.66 -9.82 5.57
CA TYR A 185 -7.50 -10.39 4.52
C TYR A 185 -8.07 -11.76 4.92
N SER A 186 -7.84 -12.19 6.15
CA SER A 186 -8.24 -13.50 6.65
C SER A 186 -9.29 -13.34 7.75
N PRO A 187 -10.57 -13.67 7.49
CA PRO A 187 -11.62 -13.60 8.51
C PRO A 187 -11.30 -14.38 9.79
N LYS A 188 -10.48 -15.43 9.68
CA LYS A 188 -10.03 -16.25 10.82
C LYS A 188 -9.08 -15.50 11.75
N LEU A 189 -8.43 -14.45 11.26
CA LEU A 189 -7.41 -13.69 11.97
C LEU A 189 -7.88 -12.29 12.39
N ASP A 190 -9.09 -11.87 11.98
CA ASP A 190 -9.64 -10.52 12.23
C ASP A 190 -9.53 -10.07 13.68
N TRP A 191 -9.74 -10.98 14.63
CA TRP A 191 -9.75 -10.74 16.08
C TRP A 191 -8.41 -11.06 16.78
N THR A 192 -7.38 -11.41 16.03
CA THR A 192 -6.04 -11.64 16.59
C THR A 192 -5.31 -10.31 16.78
N SER A 193 -4.22 -10.32 17.56
CA SER A 193 -3.37 -9.14 17.78
C SER A 193 -2.72 -8.57 16.50
N ARG A 194 -2.70 -9.35 15.41
CA ARG A 194 -2.22 -8.93 14.08
C ARG A 194 -3.34 -8.71 13.07
N GLY A 195 -4.58 -8.98 13.47
CA GLY A 195 -5.78 -8.85 12.64
C GLY A 195 -6.18 -7.40 12.41
N ILE A 196 -7.16 -7.22 11.52
CA ILE A 196 -7.64 -5.88 11.15
C ILE A 196 -8.31 -5.17 12.33
N HIS A 197 -9.02 -5.86 13.23
CA HIS A 197 -9.66 -5.22 14.38
C HIS A 197 -8.65 -4.71 15.41
N ALA A 198 -7.52 -5.40 15.60
CA ALA A 198 -6.44 -4.89 16.44
C ALA A 198 -5.85 -3.59 15.86
N GLN A 199 -5.67 -3.53 14.54
CA GLN A 199 -5.21 -2.32 13.86
C GLN A 199 -6.22 -1.16 13.99
N LEU A 200 -7.52 -1.43 13.86
CA LEU A 200 -8.58 -0.44 14.06
C LEU A 200 -8.62 0.04 15.52
N ALA A 201 -8.54 -0.86 16.50
CA ALA A 201 -8.48 -0.46 17.91
C ALA A 201 -7.27 0.42 18.21
N ARG A 202 -6.10 0.13 17.59
CA ARG A 202 -4.90 0.98 17.66
C ARG A 202 -5.15 2.37 17.10
N ILE A 203 -5.86 2.50 15.98
CA ILE A 203 -6.20 3.79 15.37
C ILE A 203 -7.05 4.64 16.35
N ASP A 204 -8.08 4.05 16.96
CA ASP A 204 -8.91 4.75 17.94
C ASP A 204 -8.12 5.19 19.17
N ALA A 205 -7.24 4.32 19.69
CA ALA A 205 -6.38 4.65 20.82
C ALA A 205 -5.43 5.82 20.51
N VAL A 206 -4.82 5.83 19.32
CA VAL A 206 -3.95 6.94 18.89
C VAL A 206 -4.77 8.21 18.65
N LEU A 207 -5.97 8.11 18.09
CA LEU A 207 -6.86 9.25 17.87
C LEU A 207 -7.30 9.88 19.19
N ALA A 208 -7.76 9.07 20.15
CA ALA A 208 -8.15 9.54 21.48
C ALA A 208 -6.99 10.22 22.23
N MET A 209 -5.77 9.70 22.06
CA MET A 209 -4.58 10.28 22.69
C MET A 209 -4.12 11.58 22.01
N LYS A 210 -4.12 11.64 20.67
CA LYS A 210 -3.57 12.79 19.93
C LYS A 210 -4.58 13.90 19.69
N GLU A 211 -5.86 13.57 19.52
CA GLU A 211 -6.94 14.50 19.18
C GLU A 211 -8.23 14.12 19.92
N PRO A 212 -8.26 14.28 21.26
CA PRO A 212 -9.38 13.84 22.10
C PRO A 212 -10.71 14.50 21.73
N GLU A 213 -10.71 15.80 21.42
CA GLU A 213 -11.90 16.54 20.97
C GLU A 213 -12.52 15.92 19.70
N LEU A 214 -11.68 15.54 18.73
CA LEU A 214 -12.15 14.94 17.49
C LEU A 214 -12.65 13.51 17.71
N TYR A 215 -11.94 12.74 18.56
CA TYR A 215 -12.36 11.40 18.96
C TYR A 215 -13.76 11.43 19.60
N GLU A 216 -13.93 12.26 20.63
CA GLU A 216 -15.21 12.40 21.35
C GLU A 216 -16.33 12.85 20.41
N HIS A 217 -16.05 13.78 19.50
CA HIS A 217 -17.04 14.22 18.52
C HIS A 217 -17.51 13.07 17.59
N LEU A 218 -16.58 12.26 17.07
CA LEU A 218 -16.95 11.11 16.23
C LEU A 218 -17.73 10.04 17.02
N VAL A 219 -17.36 9.81 18.29
CA VAL A 219 -18.09 8.92 19.20
C VAL A 219 -19.52 9.43 19.43
N LEU A 220 -19.70 10.72 19.72
CA LEU A 220 -21.03 11.34 19.90
C LEU A 220 -21.91 11.22 18.66
N LEU A 221 -21.32 11.27 17.46
CA LEU A 221 -22.01 11.06 16.21
C LEU A 221 -22.26 9.56 15.89
N ASN A 222 -21.79 8.62 16.70
CA ASN A 222 -21.80 7.19 16.42
C ASN A 222 -21.06 6.80 15.12
N ILE A 223 -19.99 7.54 14.78
CA ILE A 223 -19.13 7.21 13.64
C ILE A 223 -17.96 6.36 14.13
N THR A 224 -18.09 5.05 13.96
CA THR A 224 -17.00 4.12 14.27
C THR A 224 -15.95 4.09 13.16
N ASN A 225 -14.70 3.80 13.52
CA ASN A 225 -13.59 3.82 12.56
C ASN A 225 -13.70 2.75 11.46
N THR A 226 -14.42 1.65 11.70
CA THR A 226 -14.72 0.62 10.71
C THR A 226 -15.43 1.20 9.48
N LEU A 227 -16.23 2.26 9.64
CA LEU A 227 -16.99 2.89 8.55
C LEU A 227 -16.13 3.63 7.53
N TYR A 228 -14.87 3.95 7.87
CA TYR A 228 -13.97 4.70 6.99
C TYR A 228 -12.56 4.10 6.92
N SER A 229 -11.91 3.86 8.06
CA SER A 229 -10.50 3.46 8.12
C SER A 229 -10.25 2.00 7.76
N PHE A 230 -11.25 1.12 7.84
CA PHE A 230 -11.13 -0.26 7.35
C PHE A 230 -10.67 -0.28 5.88
N ARG A 231 -11.36 0.47 5.02
CA ARG A 231 -11.00 0.61 3.59
C ARG A 231 -9.64 1.30 3.42
N TRP A 232 -9.35 2.33 4.20
CA TRP A 232 -8.07 3.03 4.13
C TRP A 232 -6.89 2.09 4.40
N VAL A 233 -6.98 1.27 5.45
CA VAL A 233 -5.92 0.34 5.86
C VAL A 233 -5.81 -0.84 4.89
N THR A 234 -6.92 -1.51 4.59
CA THR A 234 -6.93 -2.72 3.73
C THR A 234 -6.53 -2.45 2.28
N LEU A 235 -6.56 -1.19 1.84
CA LEU A 235 -6.10 -0.78 0.52
C LEU A 235 -4.78 0.02 0.56
N LEU A 236 -4.12 0.09 1.72
CA LEU A 236 -2.94 0.92 1.96
C LEU A 236 -3.10 2.33 1.37
N PHE A 237 -4.28 2.93 1.58
CA PHE A 237 -4.64 4.29 1.16
C PHE A 237 -4.65 4.54 -0.35
N ALA A 238 -4.53 3.49 -1.18
CA ALA A 238 -4.41 3.61 -2.63
C ALA A 238 -5.61 4.31 -3.30
N GLN A 239 -6.80 4.24 -2.67
CA GLN A 239 -8.02 4.85 -3.21
C GLN A 239 -8.33 6.25 -2.64
N GLU A 240 -7.58 6.74 -1.65
CA GLU A 240 -7.84 8.06 -1.05
C GLU A 240 -7.18 9.20 -1.80
N PHE A 241 -6.16 8.87 -2.59
CA PHE A 241 -5.27 9.84 -3.22
C PHE A 241 -5.03 9.52 -4.70
N PRO A 242 -4.70 10.52 -5.53
CA PRO A 242 -4.11 10.28 -6.85
C PRO A 242 -2.81 9.46 -6.73
N ILE A 243 -2.46 8.70 -7.77
CA ILE A 243 -1.32 7.77 -7.74
C ILE A 243 -0.02 8.44 -7.30
N GLU A 244 0.25 9.68 -7.72
CA GLU A 244 1.46 10.44 -7.36
C GLU A 244 1.53 10.70 -5.85
N SER A 245 0.39 10.95 -5.23
CA SER A 245 0.27 11.14 -3.77
C SER A 245 0.33 9.80 -3.03
N VAL A 246 -0.22 8.74 -3.61
CA VAL A 246 -0.09 7.36 -3.08
C VAL A 246 1.38 6.96 -2.99
N LEU A 247 2.20 7.28 -4.00
CA LEU A 247 3.64 6.98 -3.97
C LEU A 247 4.36 7.62 -2.78
N LEU A 248 4.05 8.89 -2.47
CA LEU A 248 4.64 9.60 -1.33
C LEU A 248 4.26 8.96 0.01
N VAL A 249 3.02 8.50 0.12
CA VAL A 249 2.52 7.78 1.28
C VAL A 249 3.23 6.42 1.41
N TRP A 250 3.34 5.70 0.29
CA TRP A 250 3.92 4.36 0.24
C TRP A 250 5.43 4.33 0.49
N ASP A 251 6.15 5.38 0.09
CA ASP A 251 7.56 5.54 0.47
C ASP A 251 7.74 5.41 2.00
N CYS A 252 6.78 5.94 2.78
CA CYS A 252 6.80 5.83 4.24
C CYS A 252 6.22 4.49 4.74
N ILE A 253 5.12 4.00 4.16
CA ILE A 253 4.50 2.73 4.56
C ILE A 253 5.49 1.58 4.41
N LEU A 254 6.26 1.52 3.32
CA LEU A 254 7.18 0.40 3.10
C LEU A 254 8.36 0.36 4.08
N VAL A 255 8.61 1.45 4.83
CA VAL A 255 9.58 1.44 5.95
C VAL A 255 9.01 0.70 7.16
N ASP A 256 7.69 0.79 7.39
CA ASP A 256 6.96 0.14 8.48
C ASP A 256 5.55 -0.32 8.03
N PRO A 257 5.44 -1.42 7.26
CA PRO A 257 4.24 -1.77 6.49
C PRO A 257 3.08 -2.32 7.32
N THR A 258 3.29 -2.58 8.62
CA THR A 258 2.30 -3.17 9.53
C THR A 258 2.26 -2.48 10.88
N GLY A 259 2.98 -1.38 11.04
CA GLY A 259 3.21 -0.78 12.34
C GLY A 259 2.39 0.47 12.62
N ASP A 260 2.85 1.19 13.62
CA ASP A 260 2.20 2.38 14.16
C ASP A 260 2.11 3.53 13.15
N PHE A 261 2.88 3.50 12.06
CA PHE A 261 2.84 4.54 11.05
C PHE A 261 1.50 4.59 10.32
N ILE A 262 0.86 3.44 10.08
CA ILE A 262 -0.48 3.38 9.49
C ILE A 262 -1.49 4.07 10.40
N CYS A 263 -1.41 3.84 11.71
CA CYS A 263 -2.26 4.52 12.70
C CYS A 263 -2.04 6.03 12.67
N CYS A 264 -0.76 6.45 12.70
CA CYS A 264 -0.40 7.86 12.61
C CYS A 264 -0.93 8.52 11.34
N LEU A 265 -0.94 7.78 10.22
CA LEU A 265 -1.43 8.27 8.95
C LEU A 265 -2.95 8.43 8.96
N CYS A 266 -3.70 7.44 9.46
CA CYS A 266 -5.16 7.55 9.63
C CYS A 266 -5.53 8.76 10.51
N VAL A 267 -4.90 8.91 11.67
CA VAL A 267 -5.15 10.04 12.58
C VAL A 267 -4.75 11.36 11.91
N SER A 268 -3.63 11.39 11.19
CA SER A 268 -3.20 12.58 10.48
C SER A 268 -4.16 13.00 9.37
N MET A 269 -4.78 12.04 8.66
CA MET A 269 -5.84 12.32 7.70
C MET A 269 -7.06 12.96 8.38
N LEU A 270 -7.50 12.41 9.51
CA LEU A 270 -8.60 12.98 10.29
C LEU A 270 -8.30 14.42 10.73
N VAL A 271 -7.07 14.70 11.18
CA VAL A 271 -6.63 16.05 11.55
C VAL A 271 -6.68 17.03 10.37
N GLU A 272 -6.29 16.59 9.17
CA GLU A 272 -6.29 17.44 7.98
C GLU A 272 -7.69 17.98 7.66
N ILE A 273 -8.73 17.22 7.99
CA ILE A 273 -10.14 17.58 7.77
C ILE A 273 -10.88 17.89 9.09
N LYS A 274 -10.17 18.04 10.22
CA LYS A 274 -10.76 18.22 11.57
C LYS A 274 -11.82 19.31 11.61
N ARG A 275 -11.54 20.49 11.01
CA ARG A 275 -12.48 21.61 10.99
C ARG A 275 -13.79 21.27 10.27
N GLN A 276 -13.73 20.46 9.21
CA GLN A 276 -14.92 20.03 8.49
C GLN A 276 -15.72 19.03 9.35
N LEU A 277 -15.03 18.11 10.00
CA LEU A 277 -15.65 17.10 10.86
C LEU A 277 -16.34 17.74 12.08
N LEU A 278 -15.66 18.59 12.84
CA LEU A 278 -16.22 19.21 14.06
C LEU A 278 -17.45 20.09 13.80
N ASN A 279 -17.61 20.62 12.58
CA ASN A 279 -18.75 21.44 12.19
C ASN A 279 -19.84 20.63 11.45
N GLY A 280 -19.61 19.34 11.23
CA GLY A 280 -20.49 18.47 10.47
C GLY A 280 -21.46 17.69 11.37
N ASP A 281 -22.57 17.26 10.77
CA ASP A 281 -23.42 16.22 11.36
C ASP A 281 -22.94 14.82 10.95
N PHE A 282 -23.65 13.79 11.42
CA PHE A 282 -23.35 12.39 11.08
C PHE A 282 -23.20 12.17 9.57
N SER A 283 -24.16 12.66 8.78
CA SER A 283 -24.22 12.43 7.33
C SER A 283 -23.09 13.11 6.59
N TYR A 284 -22.79 14.37 6.96
CA TYR A 284 -21.70 15.13 6.37
C TYR A 284 -20.34 14.50 6.71
N CYS A 285 -20.11 14.16 7.97
CA CYS A 285 -18.86 13.55 8.43
C CYS A 285 -18.62 12.20 7.76
N LEU A 286 -19.61 11.30 7.78
CA LEU A 286 -19.49 9.98 7.16
C LEU A 286 -19.20 10.08 5.66
N LYS A 287 -19.93 10.95 4.94
CA LYS A 287 -19.69 11.18 3.50
C LYS A 287 -18.28 11.71 3.23
N THR A 288 -17.80 12.64 4.05
CA THR A 288 -16.46 13.24 3.92
C THR A 288 -15.37 12.20 4.19
N LEU A 289 -15.57 11.32 5.16
CA LEU A 289 -14.63 10.24 5.48
C LEU A 289 -14.61 9.14 4.41
N GLN A 290 -15.77 8.76 3.88
CA GLN A 290 -15.86 7.74 2.82
C GLN A 290 -15.39 8.25 1.45
N LYS A 291 -15.51 9.56 1.21
CA LYS A 291 -15.04 10.25 0.00
C LYS A 291 -14.06 11.35 0.41
N TYR A 292 -12.84 10.93 0.73
CA TYR A 292 -11.82 11.81 1.29
C TYR A 292 -11.59 13.05 0.38
N PRO A 293 -11.52 14.28 0.94
CA PRO A 293 -11.47 15.49 0.12
C PRO A 293 -10.22 15.56 -0.78
N PRO A 294 -10.38 15.78 -2.10
CA PRO A 294 -9.25 15.94 -3.02
C PRO A 294 -8.37 17.17 -2.72
N SER A 295 -8.88 18.13 -1.95
CA SER A 295 -8.15 19.33 -1.52
C SER A 295 -7.22 19.10 -0.33
N ALA A 296 -7.28 17.92 0.30
CA ALA A 296 -6.43 17.58 1.44
C ALA A 296 -4.94 17.53 1.03
N ASN A 297 -4.06 18.11 1.86
CA ASN A 297 -2.65 18.21 1.51
C ASN A 297 -1.87 16.98 2.01
N VAL A 298 -1.52 16.08 1.08
CA VAL A 298 -0.78 14.85 1.39
C VAL A 298 0.56 15.11 2.11
N HIS A 299 1.26 16.22 1.80
CA HIS A 299 2.52 16.54 2.47
C HIS A 299 2.32 16.92 3.93
N ASN A 300 1.24 17.65 4.25
CA ASN A 300 0.89 17.96 5.65
C ASN A 300 0.51 16.68 6.40
N ILE A 301 -0.26 15.81 5.75
CA ILE A 301 -0.67 14.52 6.29
C ILE A 301 0.57 13.68 6.64
N ILE A 302 1.49 13.49 5.69
CA ILE A 302 2.72 12.71 5.90
C ILE A 302 3.60 13.35 6.99
N LYS A 303 3.82 14.68 6.95
CA LYS A 303 4.64 15.38 7.93
C LYS A 303 4.10 15.19 9.35
N ARG A 304 2.79 15.33 9.55
CA ARG A 304 2.14 15.14 10.84
C ARG A 304 2.16 13.68 11.28
N ALA A 305 1.93 12.73 10.36
CA ALA A 305 2.02 11.31 10.65
C ALA A 305 3.43 10.92 11.14
N ARG A 306 4.49 11.45 10.49
CA ARG A 306 5.88 11.26 10.94
C ARG A 306 6.11 11.83 12.34
N SER A 307 5.56 13.01 12.65
CA SER A 307 5.64 13.61 13.99
C SER A 307 5.01 12.69 15.03
N PHE A 308 3.77 12.22 14.80
CA PHE A 308 3.11 11.30 15.71
C PHE A 308 3.90 9.99 15.88
N TYR A 309 4.49 9.47 14.80
CA TYR A 309 5.29 8.26 14.83
C TYR A 309 6.58 8.38 15.66
N THR A 310 7.16 9.58 15.79
CA THR A 310 8.32 9.78 16.69
C THR A 310 7.95 9.54 18.15
N GLU A 311 6.69 9.74 18.50
CA GLU A 311 6.15 9.57 19.85
C GLU A 311 5.50 8.19 20.05
N ARG A 312 5.66 7.25 19.11
CA ARG A 312 4.98 5.93 19.15
C ARG A 312 5.25 5.10 20.40
N ALA A 313 6.36 5.35 21.09
CA ALA A 313 6.69 4.70 22.36
C ALA A 313 5.69 5.05 23.48
N SER A 314 4.96 6.16 23.35
CA SER A 314 3.90 6.56 24.30
C SER A 314 2.52 6.01 23.92
N PHE A 315 2.39 5.28 22.81
CA PHE A 315 1.07 4.85 22.34
C PHE A 315 0.50 3.78 23.26
N PRO A 316 -0.80 3.85 23.62
CA PRO A 316 -1.41 2.91 24.56
C PRO A 316 -1.25 1.47 24.10
N PRO A 317 -0.83 0.51 24.94
CA PRO A 317 -0.66 -0.87 24.52
C PRO A 317 -1.95 -1.42 23.90
N LEU A 318 -1.83 -2.28 22.89
CA LEU A 318 -2.97 -3.00 22.36
C LEU A 318 -3.59 -3.81 23.49
N VAL A 319 -4.83 -3.49 23.85
CA VAL A 319 -5.63 -4.37 24.70
C VAL A 319 -6.04 -5.52 23.80
N GLU A 320 -5.55 -6.74 24.07
CA GLU A 320 -6.02 -7.91 23.34
C GLU A 320 -7.55 -7.97 23.45
N PRO A 321 -8.27 -8.19 22.33
CA PRO A 321 -9.70 -8.39 22.41
C PRO A 321 -9.94 -9.53 23.39
N THR A 322 -10.59 -9.24 24.52
CA THR A 322 -11.08 -10.29 25.41
C THR A 322 -11.95 -11.19 24.54
N THR A 323 -11.54 -12.45 24.38
CA THR A 323 -12.31 -13.48 23.68
C THR A 323 -13.74 -13.45 24.23
N VAL A 324 -14.68 -12.97 23.42
CA VAL A 324 -16.12 -13.01 23.71
C VAL A 324 -16.64 -14.41 23.44
#